data_AF-A0A8J8JAD0-F1
#
_entry.id   AF-A0A8J8JAD0-F1
#
_cell.length_a   1.000
_cell.length_b   1.000
_cell.length_c   1.000
_cell.angle_alpha   90.00
_cell.angle_beta   90.00
_cell.angle_gamma   90.00
#
_symmetry.space_group_name_H-M   'P 1'
#
loop_
_entity.id
_entity.type
_entity.pdbx_description
1 polymer ?
#
loop_
_entity_poly.entity_id
_entity_poly.type
_entity_poly.pdbx_seq_one_letter_code
_entity_poly.pdbx_strand_id
1 'polypeptide(L)'
;MGPLKDARRLFYAIPFLLFGLGLLFWQLTFARAMVVLLGWLTFAMEYRYGGESREGDELVALGISMPVVLIPVHEAIAETLALFIFILVMADLFIKFKRGT
;
A
#
# COMPACT_ATOMS: atom_id res chain seq x y z
N MET A 1 -24.00 -7.80 10.96
CA MET A 1 -23.42 -8.44 9.75
C MET A 1 -22.77 -7.32 8.94
N GLY A 2 -21.50 -6.94 9.03
CA GLY A 2 -20.27 -7.44 9.62
C GLY A 2 -19.18 -6.85 8.71
N PRO A 3 -18.22 -6.03 9.19
CA PRO A 3 -17.30 -5.18 8.40
C PRO A 3 -16.31 -5.94 7.47
N LEU A 4 -16.53 -7.24 7.29
CA LEU A 4 -15.70 -8.16 6.51
C LEU A 4 -16.02 -8.19 5.01
N LYS A 5 -17.06 -7.47 4.54
CA LYS A 5 -17.43 -7.49 3.11
C LYS A 5 -16.63 -6.51 2.27
N ASP A 6 -16.22 -5.38 2.82
CA ASP A 6 -15.60 -4.30 2.03
C ASP A 6 -14.06 -4.44 1.95
N ALA A 7 -13.41 -4.89 3.03
CA ALA A 7 -11.95 -5.13 3.07
C ALA A 7 -11.42 -6.22 2.10
N ARG A 8 -12.28 -6.96 1.38
CA ARG A 8 -11.88 -8.01 0.43
C ARG A 8 -10.90 -7.53 -0.63
N ARG A 9 -11.00 -6.26 -1.04
CA ARG A 9 -10.20 -5.71 -2.14
C ARG A 9 -8.81 -5.30 -1.70
N LEU A 10 -8.69 -4.74 -0.49
CA LEU A 10 -7.38 -4.44 0.10
C LEU A 10 -6.51 -5.71 0.21
N PHE A 11 -7.13 -6.85 0.50
CA PHE A 11 -6.43 -8.15 0.53
C PHE A 11 -5.82 -8.57 -0.82
N TYR A 12 -6.24 -7.99 -1.96
CA TYR A 12 -5.55 -8.20 -3.23
C TYR A 12 -4.12 -7.65 -3.24
N ALA A 13 -3.76 -6.75 -2.32
CA ALA A 13 -2.40 -6.28 -2.16
C ALA A 13 -1.47 -7.31 -1.48
N ILE A 14 -2.01 -8.26 -0.71
CA ILE A 14 -1.20 -9.22 0.07
C ILE A 14 -0.23 -10.04 -0.80
N PRO A 15 -0.66 -10.65 -1.91
CA PRO A 15 0.26 -11.40 -2.78
C PRO A 15 1.45 -10.54 -3.23
N PHE A 16 1.23 -9.26 -3.53
CA PHE A 16 2.29 -8.33 -3.91
C PHE A 16 3.18 -7.99 -2.72
N LEU A 17 2.62 -7.71 -1.54
CA LEU A 17 3.43 -7.46 -0.34
C LEU A 17 4.35 -8.65 0.01
N LEU A 18 3.83 -9.87 -0.10
CA LEU A 18 4.60 -11.10 0.08
C LEU A 18 5.67 -11.26 -1.01
N PHE A 19 5.33 -10.95 -2.26
CA PHE A 19 6.30 -10.95 -3.36
C PHE A 19 7.43 -9.93 -3.11
N GLY A 20 7.10 -8.71 -2.71
CA GLY A 20 8.07 -7.69 -2.32
C GLY A 20 8.98 -8.14 -1.17
N LEU A 21 8.42 -8.82 -0.16
CA LEU A 21 9.20 -9.43 0.91
C LEU A 21 10.17 -10.50 0.36
N GLY A 22 9.71 -11.34 -0.58
CA GLY A 22 10.55 -12.30 -1.30
C GLY A 22 11.71 -11.64 -2.05
N LEU A 23 11.46 -10.48 -2.69
CA LEU A 23 12.50 -9.72 -3.37
C LEU A 23 13.60 -9.22 -2.42
N LEU A 24 13.25 -8.89 -1.16
CA LEU A 24 14.24 -8.51 -0.14
C LEU A 24 15.18 -9.67 0.24
N PHE A 25 14.64 -10.90 0.29
CA PHE A 25 15.46 -12.10 0.53
C PHE A 25 16.39 -12.41 -0.64
N TRP A 26 15.95 -12.10 -1.87
CA TRP A 26 16.79 -12.28 -3.05
C TRP A 26 17.93 -11.26 -3.11
N GLN A 27 17.62 -9.98 -2.90
CA GLN A 27 18.61 -8.91 -2.92
C GLN A 27 18.13 -7.71 -2.11
N LEU A 28 18.80 -7.48 -0.99
CA LEU A 28 18.51 -6.38 -0.09
C LEU A 28 19.17 -5.09 -0.58
N THR A 29 18.36 -4.18 -1.12
CA THR A 29 18.77 -2.80 -1.41
C THR A 29 17.93 -1.83 -0.58
N PHE A 30 18.47 -0.63 -0.32
CA PHE A 30 17.76 0.39 0.44
C PHE A 30 16.43 0.78 -0.23
N ALA A 31 16.45 0.97 -1.56
CA ALA A 31 15.25 1.31 -2.34
C ALA A 31 14.18 0.22 -2.25
N ARG A 32 14.55 -1.06 -2.40
CA ARG A 32 13.61 -2.19 -2.25
C ARG A 32 13.03 -2.26 -0.84
N ALA A 33 13.87 -2.09 0.18
CA ALA A 33 13.41 -2.07 1.56
C ALA A 33 12.42 -0.93 1.81
N MET A 34 12.68 0.28 1.30
CA MET A 34 11.75 1.40 1.38
C MET A 34 10.42 1.08 0.70
N VAL A 35 10.41 0.59 -0.54
CA VAL A 35 9.16 0.26 -1.26
C VAL A 35 8.33 -0.75 -0.49
N VAL A 36 8.95 -1.82 0.01
CA VAL A 36 8.25 -2.87 0.76
C VAL A 36 7.72 -2.34 2.09
N LEU A 37 8.52 -1.59 2.85
CA LEU A 37 8.10 -0.98 4.11
C LEU A 37 6.95 0.01 3.91
N LEU A 38 7.05 0.90 2.91
CA LEU A 38 5.99 1.84 2.57
C LEU A 38 4.72 1.12 2.13
N GLY A 39 4.83 0.04 1.33
CA GLY A 39 3.70 -0.79 0.97
C GLY A 39 3.00 -1.41 2.18
N TRP A 40 3.76 -1.99 3.11
CA TRP A 40 3.22 -2.55 4.36
C TRP A 40 2.58 -1.49 5.26
N LEU A 41 3.21 -0.32 5.41
CA LEU A 41 2.66 0.78 6.18
C LEU A 41 1.36 1.31 5.57
N THR A 42 1.32 1.47 4.24
CA THR A 42 0.13 1.89 3.50
C THR A 42 -1.02 0.90 3.72
N PHE A 43 -0.74 -0.39 3.56
CA PHE A 43 -1.70 -1.45 3.82
C PHE A 43 -2.21 -1.44 5.26
N ALA A 44 -1.31 -1.34 6.25
CA ALA A 44 -1.68 -1.37 7.66
C ALA A 44 -2.54 -0.16 8.06
N MET A 45 -2.27 1.01 7.47
CA MET A 45 -3.05 2.21 7.74
C MET A 45 -4.44 2.16 7.10
N GLU A 46 -4.55 1.72 5.84
CA GLU A 46 -5.86 1.54 5.23
C GLU A 46 -6.65 0.42 5.91
N TYR A 47 -6.01 -0.69 6.28
CA TYR A 47 -6.68 -1.77 7.01
C TYR A 47 -7.24 -1.32 8.38
N ARG A 48 -6.55 -0.40 9.05
CA ARG A 48 -6.91 0.05 10.41
C ARG A 48 -7.84 1.27 10.42
N TYR A 49 -7.69 2.17 9.46
CA TYR A 49 -8.34 3.49 9.46
C TYR A 49 -9.10 3.79 8.15
N GLY A 50 -8.92 2.96 7.11
CA GLY A 50 -9.63 3.01 5.84
C GLY A 50 -11.05 2.47 5.99
N GLY A 51 -11.95 3.30 6.52
CA GLY A 51 -13.37 2.99 6.63
C GLY A 51 -14.09 3.01 5.27
N GLU A 52 -14.75 1.89 4.94
CA GLU A 52 -15.95 1.67 4.11
C GLU A 52 -15.98 2.16 2.64
N SER A 53 -14.93 2.76 2.09
CA SER A 53 -14.93 3.17 0.67
C SER A 53 -14.37 2.09 -0.25
N ARG A 54 -15.27 1.42 -0.99
CA ARG A 54 -14.95 0.42 -2.02
C ARG A 54 -13.96 0.88 -3.09
N GLU A 55 -13.99 2.16 -3.45
CA GLU A 55 -13.09 2.77 -4.43
C GLU A 55 -11.72 3.06 -3.84
N GLY A 56 -11.67 3.46 -2.55
CA GLY A 56 -10.42 3.67 -1.82
C GLY A 56 -9.59 2.39 -1.71
N ASP A 57 -10.22 1.28 -1.33
CA ASP A 57 -9.54 -0.01 -1.17
C ASP A 57 -8.88 -0.51 -2.48
N GLU A 58 -9.54 -0.29 -3.61
CA GLU A 58 -9.03 -0.71 -4.92
C GLU A 58 -7.87 0.17 -5.37
N LEU A 59 -7.98 1.49 -5.18
CA LEU A 59 -6.90 2.42 -5.47
C LEU A 59 -5.67 2.17 -4.59
N VAL A 60 -5.86 1.84 -3.31
CA VAL A 60 -4.76 1.49 -2.41
C VAL A 60 -4.12 0.16 -2.80
N ALA A 61 -4.91 -0.86 -3.14
CA ALA A 61 -4.36 -2.14 -3.60
C ALA A 61 -3.55 -2.00 -4.90
N LEU A 62 -4.03 -1.18 -5.84
CA LEU A 62 -3.27 -0.81 -7.06
C LEU A 62 -2.02 0.01 -6.72
N GLY A 63 -2.14 0.96 -5.79
CA GLY A 63 -1.04 1.81 -5.33
C GLY A 63 0.06 1.05 -4.60
N ILE A 64 -0.24 -0.09 -3.99
CA ILE A 64 0.76 -0.98 -3.37
C ILE A 64 1.36 -1.94 -4.40
N SER A 65 0.53 -2.53 -5.27
CA SER A 65 0.98 -3.53 -6.23
C SER A 65 1.89 -2.96 -7.33
N MET A 66 1.56 -1.77 -7.86
CA MET A 66 2.32 -1.12 -8.93
C MET A 66 3.80 -0.87 -8.58
N PRO A 67 4.14 -0.20 -7.45
CA PRO A 67 5.52 -0.03 -7.03
C PRO A 67 6.26 -1.36 -6.88
N VAL A 68 5.62 -2.36 -6.27
CA VAL A 68 6.24 -3.67 -5.99
C VAL A 68 6.59 -4.41 -7.28
N VAL A 69 5.71 -4.40 -8.27
CA VAL A 69 5.98 -5.01 -9.59
C VAL A 69 7.04 -4.22 -10.36
N LEU A 70 7.18 -2.93 -10.08
CA LEU A 70 8.13 -2.05 -10.75
C LEU A 70 9.55 -2.15 -10.16
N ILE A 71 9.71 -2.66 -8.93
CA ILE A 71 11.01 -2.92 -8.29
C ILE A 71 12.04 -3.54 -9.25
N PRO A 72 11.78 -4.70 -9.90
CA PRO A 72 12.76 -5.36 -10.75
C PRO A 72 13.05 -4.62 -12.06
N VAL A 73 12.20 -3.68 -12.47
CA VAL A 73 12.34 -2.94 -13.73
C VAL A 73 13.09 -1.63 -13.51
N HIS A 74 12.68 -0.86 -12.49
CA HIS A 74 13.26 0.45 -12.21
C HIS A 74 13.06 0.87 -10.75
N GLU A 75 14.06 0.58 -9.90
CA GLU A 75 13.98 0.81 -8.44
C GLU A 75 13.63 2.25 -8.06
N ALA A 76 14.25 3.26 -8.70
CA ALA A 76 14.00 4.66 -8.36
C ALA A 76 12.56 5.13 -8.65
N ILE A 77 11.92 4.59 -9.70
CA ILE A 77 10.52 4.94 -10.02
C ILE A 77 9.60 4.21 -9.04
N ALA A 78 9.90 2.95 -8.72
CA ALA A 78 9.17 2.19 -7.71
C ALA A 78 9.17 2.90 -6.35
N GLU A 79 10.34 3.37 -5.91
CA GLU A 79 10.50 4.12 -4.65
C GLU A 79 9.71 5.43 -4.66
N THR A 80 9.86 6.23 -5.71
CA THR A 80 9.13 7.50 -5.88
C THR A 80 7.62 7.27 -5.84
N LEU A 81 7.15 6.23 -6.55
CA LEU A 81 5.73 5.89 -6.60
C LEU A 81 5.21 5.40 -5.25
N ALA A 82 5.95 4.53 -4.56
CA ALA A 82 5.58 4.05 -3.23
C ALA A 82 5.47 5.21 -2.22
N LEU A 83 6.42 6.14 -2.26
CA LEU A 83 6.39 7.33 -1.42
C LEU A 83 5.21 8.25 -1.75
N PHE A 84 4.94 8.47 -3.04
CA PHE A 84 3.81 9.27 -3.49
C PHE A 84 2.47 8.69 -3.02
N ILE A 85 2.26 7.38 -3.21
CA ILE A 85 1.05 6.68 -2.76
C ILE A 85 0.90 6.77 -1.24
N PHE A 86 1.98 6.56 -0.50
CA PHE A 86 1.97 6.68 0.95
C PHE A 86 1.52 8.08 1.42
N ILE A 87 2.04 9.14 0.77
CA ILE A 87 1.64 10.53 1.08
C ILE A 87 0.15 10.75 0.80
N LEU A 88 -0.37 10.21 -0.30
CA LEU A 88 -1.79 10.32 -0.63
C LEU A 88 -2.68 9.62 0.42
N VAL A 89 -2.31 8.41 0.84
CA VAL A 89 -3.05 7.68 1.89
C VAL A 89 -2.99 8.46 3.22
N MET A 90 -1.83 9.00 3.58
CA MET A 90 -1.71 9.86 4.77
C MET A 90 -2.58 11.11 4.67
N ALA A 91 -2.65 11.75 3.50
CA ALA A 91 -3.48 12.93 3.28
C ALA A 91 -4.97 12.59 3.38
N ASP A 92 -5.40 11.47 2.80
CA ASP A 92 -6.78 11.00 2.89
C ASP A 92 -7.19 10.69 4.34
N LEU A 93 -6.36 9.93 5.06
CA LEU A 93 -6.57 9.64 6.48
C LEU A 93 -6.61 10.90 7.32
N PHE A 94 -5.70 11.86 7.08
CA PHE A 94 -5.70 13.14 7.78
C PHE A 94 -7.00 13.93 7.55
N ILE A 95 -7.52 13.93 6.31
CA ILE A 95 -8.80 14.58 5.99
C ILE A 95 -9.96 13.87 6.72
N LYS A 96 -9.98 12.53 6.73
CA LYS A 96 -10.98 11.73 7.46
C LYS A 96 -10.96 12.07 8.96
N PHE A 97 -9.79 12.05 9.59
CA PHE A 97 -9.63 12.42 11.01
C PHE A 97 -10.10 13.85 11.31
N LYS A 98 -9.77 14.82 10.44
CA LYS A 98 -10.20 16.21 10.62
C LYS A 98 -11.72 16.38 10.51
N ARG A 99 -12.39 15.55 9.70
CA ARG A 99 -13.84 15.61 9.50
C ARG A 99 -14.65 14.90 10.59
N GLY A 100 -14.00 14.18 11.52
CA GLY A 100 -14.69 13.57 12.67
C GLY A 100 -15.60 12.39 12.31
N THR A 101 -15.36 11.78 11.15
CA THR A 101 -15.97 10.51 10.71
C THR A 101 -15.05 9.35 11.03
#